data_AF-W1XDX6-F1
#
_entry.id   AF-W1XDX6-F1
#
_cell.length_a   1.000
_cell.length_b   1.000
_cell.length_c   1.000
_cell.angle_alpha   90.00
_cell.angle_beta   90.00
_cell.angle_gamma   90.00
#
_symmetry.space_group_name_H-M   'P 1'
#
loop_
_entity.id
_entity.type
_entity.pdbx_description
1 polymer ?
#
loop_
_entity_poly.entity_id
_entity_poly.type
_entity_poly.pdbx_seq_one_letter_code
_entity_poly.pdbx_strand_id
1 'polypeptide(L)' 'MTIEKHERSTKDLVKAAVSGWLGTALEFMDFQLYSLGAALVFHEIFFPESSTAMALILAMGTYGAGYVARIVGAFIFG' A
#
# COMPACT_ATOMS: atom_id res chain seq x y z
N MET A 1 -0.47 2.34 -43.48
CA MET A 1 -0.14 2.37 -42.04
C MET A 1 -0.86 1.18 -41.40
N THR A 2 -0.20 0.02 -41.35
CA THR A 2 -0.75 -1.23 -40.85
C THR A 2 -0.64 -1.24 -39.32
N ILE A 3 -1.77 -1.32 -38.64
CA ILE A 3 -1.83 -1.49 -37.18
C ILE A 3 -1.40 -2.93 -36.90
N GLU A 4 -0.18 -3.14 -36.42
CA GLU A 4 0.20 -4.44 -35.85
C GLU A 4 -0.63 -4.66 -34.58
N LYS A 5 -1.58 -5.59 -34.66
CA LYS A 5 -2.32 -6.07 -33.51
C LYS A 5 -1.38 -7.01 -32.74
N HIS A 6 -0.73 -6.50 -31.70
CA HIS A 6 0.06 -7.32 -30.79
C HIS A 6 -0.87 -8.32 -30.09
N GLU A 7 -0.94 -9.54 -30.62
CA GLU A 7 -1.81 -10.58 -30.09
C GLU A 7 -1.22 -11.07 -28.76
N ARG A 8 -1.71 -10.52 -27.65
CA ARG A 8 -1.22 -10.89 -26.32
C ARG A 8 -1.49 -12.37 -26.08
N SER A 9 -0.43 -13.12 -25.79
CA SER A 9 -0.53 -14.55 -25.53
C SER A 9 -1.17 -14.80 -24.16
N THR A 10 -1.82 -15.94 -23.97
CA THR A 10 -2.30 -16.40 -22.65
C THR A 10 -1.19 -16.33 -21.59
N LYS A 11 0.07 -16.58 -21.98
CA LYS A 11 1.23 -16.45 -21.09
C LYS A 11 1.45 -15.02 -20.58
N ASP A 12 1.22 -14.01 -21.41
CA ASP A 12 1.37 -12.61 -21.04
C ASP A 12 0.26 -12.17 -20.08
N LEU A 13 -0.96 -12.65 -20.30
CA LEU A 13 -2.10 -12.40 -19.40
C LEU A 13 -1.87 -13.05 -18.04
N VAL A 14 -1.38 -14.29 -18.00
CA VAL A 14 -1.02 -14.98 -16.76
C VAL A 14 0.09 -14.22 -16.03
N LYS A 15 1.12 -13.76 -16.74
CA LYS A 15 2.21 -12.97 -16.15
C LYS A 15 1.67 -11.68 -15.53
N ALA A 16 0.81 -10.95 -16.24
CA ALA A 16 0.19 -9.72 -15.75
C ALA A 16 -0.69 -9.96 -14.50
N ALA A 17 -1.50 -11.03 -14.51
CA ALA A 17 -2.34 -11.40 -13.38
C ALA A 17 -1.50 -11.76 -12.14
N VAL A 18 -0.44 -12.56 -12.31
CA VAL A 18 0.47 -12.93 -11.22
C VAL A 18 1.21 -11.69 -10.69
N SER A 19 1.68 -10.79 -11.56
CA SER A 19 2.33 -9.56 -11.10
C SER A 19 1.38 -8.65 -10.32
N GLY A 20 0.12 -8.53 -10.76
CA GLY A 20 -0.89 -7.77 -10.03
C GLY A 20 -1.20 -8.38 -8.67
N TRP A 21 -1.40 -9.70 -8.61
CA TRP A 21 -1.65 -10.39 -7.35
C TRP A 21 -0.48 -10.29 -6.36
N LEU A 22 0.75 -10.47 -6.83
CA LEU A 22 1.95 -10.32 -6.00
C LEU A 22 2.11 -8.89 -5.49
N GLY A 23 1.85 -7.89 -6.34
CA GLY A 23 1.85 -6.49 -5.94
C GLY A 23 0.85 -6.22 -4.81
N THR A 24 -0.40 -6.64 -4.98
CA THR A 24 -1.44 -6.51 -3.96
C THR A 24 -1.09 -7.25 -2.66
N ALA A 25 -0.48 -8.43 -2.76
CA ALA A 25 -0.05 -9.19 -1.59
C ALA A 25 1.05 -8.48 -0.80
N LEU A 26 2.06 -7.92 -1.49
CA LEU A 26 3.13 -7.14 -0.86
C LEU A 26 2.59 -5.87 -0.19
N GLU A 27 1.67 -5.18 -0.87
CA GLU A 27 0.96 -4.03 -0.33
C GLU A 27 0.20 -4.35 0.96
N PHE A 28 -0.47 -5.51 1.02
CA PHE A 28 -1.15 -5.97 2.24
C PHE A 28 -0.16 -6.29 3.36
N MET A 29 0.93 -6.99 3.03
CA MET A 29 1.97 -7.34 3.99
C MET A 29 2.56 -6.11 4.66
N ASP A 30 2.93 -5.10 3.87
CA ASP A 30 3.54 -3.87 4.39
C ASP A 30 2.55 -3.08 5.27
N PHE A 31 1.28 -2.98 4.87
CA PHE A 31 0.25 -2.32 5.68
C PHE A 31 0.01 -3.03 7.01
N GLN A 32 -0.03 -4.37 7.03
CA GLN A 32 -0.19 -5.10 8.28
C GLN A 32 1.04 -4.97 9.18
N LEU A 33 2.25 -5.04 8.62
CA LEU A 33 3.49 -4.80 9.36
C LEU A 33 3.50 -3.40 9.99
N TYR A 34 3.11 -2.38 9.22
CA TYR A 34 3.00 -1.01 9.73
C TYR A 34 1.96 -0.90 10.84
N SER A 35 0.75 -1.47 10.67
CA SER A 35 -0.30 -1.44 11.69
C SER A 35 0.15 -2.07 13.01
N LEU A 36 0.85 -3.20 12.95
CA LEU A 36 1.40 -3.86 14.14
C LEU A 36 2.51 -3.01 14.78
N GLY A 37 3.42 -2.48 13.97
CA GLY A 37 4.48 -1.59 14.44
C GLY A 37 3.92 -0.32 15.10
N ALA A 38 2.85 0.24 14.54
CA ALA A 38 2.21 1.43 15.07
C ALA A 38 1.48 1.18 16.40
N ALA A 39 0.86 0.00 16.54
CA ALA A 39 0.23 -0.41 17.80
C ALA A 39 1.26 -0.70 18.90
N LEU A 40 2.44 -1.22 18.55
CA LEU A 40 3.40 -1.72 19.52
C LEU A 40 4.54 -0.74 19.85
N VAL A 41 5.07 0.00 18.87
CA VAL A 41 6.37 0.71 19.04
C VAL A 41 6.41 2.10 18.40
N PHE A 42 5.75 2.34 17.26
CA PHE A 42 5.97 3.58 16.50
C PHE A 42 5.43 4.84 17.18
N HIS A 43 4.45 4.72 18.07
CA HIS A 43 3.94 5.85 18.83
C HIS A 43 5.04 6.45 19.72
N GLU A 44 5.90 5.62 20.33
CA GLU A 44 7.03 6.10 21.14
C GLU A 44 8.19 6.62 20.29
N ILE A 45 8.42 6.02 19.11
CA ILE A 45 9.57 6.38 18.25
C ILE A 45 9.32 7.67 17.46
N PHE A 46 8.15 7.81 16.82
CA PHE A 46 7.89 8.94 15.92
C PHE A 46 7.16 10.11 16.60
N PHE A 47 6.49 9.88 17.74
CA PHE A 47 5.74 10.92 18.44
C PHE A 47 6.09 11.02 19.95
N PRO A 48 7.40 11.07 20.32
CA PRO A 48 7.83 11.03 21.72
C PRO A 48 7.41 12.27 22.55
N GLU A 49 7.20 13.40 21.90
CA GLU A 49 6.80 14.66 22.59
C GLU A 49 5.28 14.75 22.82
N SER A 50 4.50 13.83 22.27
CA SER A 50 3.05 13.78 22.46
C SER A 50 2.67 12.99 23.71
N SER A 51 1.47 13.24 24.26
CA SER A 51 0.92 12.34 25.28
C SER A 51 0.75 10.93 24.70
N THR A 52 0.90 9.89 25.53
CA THR A 52 0.84 8.49 25.08
C THR A 52 -0.39 8.17 24.23
N ALA A 53 -1.56 8.67 24.64
CA ALA A 53 -2.80 8.47 23.90
C ALA A 53 -2.77 9.16 22.53
N MET A 54 -2.26 10.39 22.45
CA MET A 54 -2.18 11.13 21.20
C MET A 54 -1.11 10.56 20.26
N ALA A 55 0.03 10.14 20.80
CA ALA A 55 1.09 9.48 20.05
C ALA A 55 0.57 8.22 19.33
N LEU A 56 -0.24 7.41 20.01
CA LEU A 56 -0.87 6.24 19.42
C LEU A 56 -1.87 6.63 18.31
N ILE A 57 -2.71 7.64 18.55
CA ILE A 57 -3.64 8.16 17.55
C ILE A 57 -2.90 8.65 16.31
N LEU A 58 -1.78 9.36 16.47
CA LEU A 58 -0.97 9.86 15.35
C LEU A 58 -0.29 8.73 14.56
N ALA A 59 0.26 7.72 15.26
CA ALA A 59 0.84 6.54 14.62
C ALA A 59 -0.23 5.74 13.84
N MET A 60 -1.40 5.51 14.43
CA MET A 60 -2.56 4.90 13.73
C MET A 60 -3.09 5.81 12.61
N GLY A 61 -3.04 7.12 12.78
CA GLY A 61 -3.44 8.11 11.78
C GLY A 61 -2.56 8.04 10.54
N THR A 62 -1.26 7.80 10.71
CA THR A 62 -0.31 7.59 9.60
C THR A 62 -0.61 6.30 8.84
N TYR A 63 -1.01 5.23 9.55
CA TYR A 63 -1.55 4.02 8.92
C TYR A 63 -2.79 4.34 8.07
N GLY A 64 -3.72 5.14 8.61
CA GLY A 64 -4.91 5.62 7.89
C GLY A 64 -4.58 6.45 6.65
N ALA A 65 -3.55 7.31 6.71
CA ALA A 65 -3.11 8.12 5.58
C ALA A 65 -2.70 7.26 4.37
N GLY A 66 -2.15 6.07 4.61
CA GLY A 66 -1.81 5.12 3.55
C GLY A 66 -3.02 4.65 2.72
N TYR A 67 -4.22 4.54 3.31
CA TYR A 67 -5.44 4.22 2.56
C TYR A 67 -5.87 5.37 1.64
N VAL A 68 -5.72 6.61 2.11
CA VAL A 68 -5.99 7.80 1.27
C VAL A 68 -5.01 7.85 0.10
N ALA A 69 -3.73 7.59 0.36
CA ALA A 69 -2.71 7.53 -0.68
C ALA A 69 -3.04 6.51 -1.77
N ARG A 70 -3.65 5.36 -1.43
CA ARG A 70 -4.13 4.39 -2.43
C ARG A 70 -5.21 4.94 -3.34
N ILE A 71 -6.19 5.67 -2.79
CA ILE A 71 -7.25 6.30 -3.60
C ILE A 71 -6.65 7.31 -4.57
N VAL A 72 -5.72 8.13 -4.07
CA VAL A 72 -5.00 9.12 -4.89
C VAL A 72 -4.18 8.41 -5.97
N GLY A 73 -3.46 7.35 -5.63
CA GLY A 73 -2.70 6.55 -6.58
C GLY A 73 -3.59 5.92 -7.65
N ALA A 74 -4.72 5.35 -7.26
CA ALA A 74 -5.70 4.79 -8.20
C ALA A 74 -6.31 5.86 -9.12
N PHE A 75 -6.51 7.09 -8.65
CA PHE A 75 -7.00 8.17 -9.50
C PHE A 75 -5.96 8.65 -10.53
N ILE A 76 -4.67 8.63 -10.17
CA ILE A 76 -3.58 9.11 -11.04
C ILE A 76 -3.12 8.04 -12.03
N PHE A 77 -3.03 6.78 -11.58
CA PHE A 77 -2.42 5.69 -12.34
C PHE A 77 -3.40 4.57 -12.75
N GLY A 78 -4.64 4.63 -12.26
CA GLY A 78 -5.69 3.62 -12.52
C GLY A 78 -6.45 3.83 -13.82
#